data_AF-A0A8T4A1S4-F1
#
_entry.id   AF-A0A8T4A1S4-F1
#
_cell.length_a   1.000
_cell.length_b   1.000
_cell.length_c   1.000
_cell.angle_alpha   90.00
_cell.angle_beta   90.00
_cell.angle_gamma   90.00
#
_symmetry.space_group_name_H-M   'P 1'
#
loop_
_entity.id
_entity.type
_entity.pdbx_description
1 polymer ?
#
loop_
_entity_poly.entity_id
_entity_poly.type
_entity_poly.pdbx_seq_one_letter_code
_entity_poly.pdbx_strand_id
1 'polypeptide(L)' 'MLKIKYSKHARFRMIERGISHEEVKNAINKGARRLQGRKIVSAYSYFEVVYRKAGEKIYVITI' A
#
# COMPACT_ATOMS: atom_id res chain seq x y z
N MET A 1 4.77 10.98 11.55
CA MET A 1 3.55 10.57 10.83
C MET A 1 3.95 9.96 9.49
N LEU A 2 3.56 8.72 9.17
CA LEU A 2 3.98 8.07 7.90
C LEU A 2 3.40 8.81 6.69
N LYS A 3 4.26 9.30 5.80
CA LYS A 3 3.82 10.02 4.59
C LYS A 3 3.65 9.03 3.44
N ILE A 4 2.41 8.66 3.16
CA ILE A 4 2.06 7.74 2.06
C ILE A 4 1.97 8.53 0.74
N LYS A 5 2.67 8.05 -0.28
CA LYS A 5 2.60 8.54 -1.66
C LYS A 5 2.14 7.43 -2.58
N TYR A 6 1.19 7.73 -3.45
CA TYR A 6 0.63 6.77 -4.39
C TYR A 6 1.17 6.99 -5.80
N SER A 7 1.52 5.90 -6.48
CA SER A 7 1.72 5.93 -7.93
C SER A 7 0.42 6.31 -8.65
N LYS A 8 0.52 6.74 -9.93
CA LYS A 8 -0.68 6.97 -10.76
C LYS A 8 -1.53 5.70 -10.87
N HIS A 9 -0.87 4.56 -11.07
CA HIS A 9 -1.51 3.26 -11.17
C HIS A 9 -2.23 2.87 -9.87
N ALA A 10 -1.59 3.04 -8.71
CA ALA A 10 -2.20 2.75 -7.42
C ALA A 10 -3.46 3.61 -7.17
N ARG A 11 -3.42 4.91 -7.50
CA ARG A 11 -4.60 5.78 -7.37
C ARG A 11 -5.76 5.32 -8.23
N PHE A 12 -5.48 4.90 -9.47
CA PHE A 12 -6.50 4.36 -10.35
C PHE A 12 -7.11 3.08 -9.77
N ARG A 13 -6.28 2.16 -9.27
CA ARG A 13 -6.73 0.91 -8.63
C ARG A 13 -7.56 1.13 -7.37
N MET A 14 -7.20 2.13 -6.57
CA MET A 14 -7.99 2.54 -5.42
C MET A 14 -9.41 2.96 -5.83
N ILE A 15 -9.53 3.78 -6.87
CA ILE A 15 -10.84 4.25 -7.37
C ILE A 15 -11.64 3.07 -7.94
N GLU A 16 -11.02 2.26 -8.81
CA GLU A 16 -11.65 1.10 -9.44
C GLU A 16 -12.20 0.09 -8.42
N ARG A 17 -11.49 -0.07 -7.29
CA ARG A 17 -11.83 -1.06 -6.25
C ARG A 17 -12.57 -0.47 -5.06
N GLY A 18 -12.85 0.83 -5.04
CA GLY A 18 -13.48 1.51 -3.91
C GLY A 18 -12.63 1.52 -2.62
N ILE A 19 -11.30 1.46 -2.74
CA ILE A 19 -10.38 1.35 -1.60
C ILE A 19 -9.93 2.75 -1.16
N SER A 20 -10.19 3.07 0.11
CA SER A 20 -9.88 4.35 0.72
C SER A 20 -8.41 4.48 1.16
N HIS A 21 -7.98 5.72 1.43
CA HIS A 21 -6.67 6.00 2.02
C HIS A 21 -6.47 5.28 3.37
N GLU A 22 -7.50 5.27 4.21
CA GLU A 22 -7.44 4.67 5.55
C GLU A 22 -7.35 3.15 5.48
N GLU A 23 -8.02 2.51 4.52
CA GLU A 23 -7.84 1.07 4.25
C GLU A 23 -6.41 0.74 3.84
N VAL A 24 -5.79 1.53 2.95
CA VAL A 24 -4.38 1.31 2.56
C VAL A 24 -3.45 1.49 3.76
N LYS A 25 -3.70 2.49 4.60
CA LYS A 25 -2.95 2.72 5.83
C LYS A 25 -3.10 1.56 6.82
N ASN A 26 -4.32 1.04 6.97
CA ASN A 26 -4.57 -0.17 7.75
C ASN A 26 -3.82 -1.37 7.18
N ALA A 27 -3.85 -1.57 5.86
CA ALA A 27 -3.10 -2.64 5.21
C ALA A 27 -1.59 -2.52 5.44
N ILE A 28 -1.03 -1.32 5.37
CA ILE A 28 0.39 -1.06 5.67
C ILE A 28 0.72 -1.38 7.14
N ASN A 29 -0.17 -1.03 8.09
CA ASN A 29 0.09 -1.11 9.53
C ASN A 29 -0.25 -2.47 10.15
N LYS A 30 -1.32 -3.12 9.69
CA LYS A 30 -1.92 -4.33 10.27
C LYS A 30 -1.89 -5.53 9.34
N GLY A 31 -1.66 -5.33 8.05
CA GLY A 31 -1.66 -6.41 7.07
C GLY A 31 -0.50 -7.39 7.26
N ALA A 32 -0.70 -8.62 6.78
CA ALA A 32 0.33 -9.65 6.76
C ALA A 32 1.37 -9.30 5.70
N ARG A 33 2.61 -9.07 6.14
CA ARG A 33 3.69 -8.56 5.27
C ARG A 33 4.60 -9.68 4.80
N ARG A 34 4.91 -9.67 3.50
CA ARG A 34 6.00 -10.45 2.92
C ARG A 34 6.93 -9.56 2.10
N LEU A 35 8.22 -9.86 2.15
CA LEU A 35 9.22 -9.18 1.34
C LEU A 35 9.29 -9.82 -0.05
N GLN A 36 9.20 -9.00 -1.09
CA GLN A 36 9.35 -9.41 -2.49
C GLN A 36 10.46 -8.57 -3.12
N GLY A 37 11.70 -9.04 -2.99
CA GLY A 37 12.90 -8.29 -3.37
C GLY A 37 13.01 -6.99 -2.56
N ARG A 38 12.92 -5.84 -3.23
CA ARG A 38 12.98 -4.50 -2.60
C ARG A 38 11.61 -3.91 -2.26
N LYS A 39 10.54 -4.68 -2.41
CA LYS A 39 9.15 -4.28 -2.17
C LYS A 39 8.57 -5.08 -1.02
N ILE A 40 7.58 -4.50 -0.36
CA ILE A 40 6.76 -5.17 0.66
C ILE A 40 5.39 -5.36 0.05
N VAL A 41 4.89 -6.59 0.09
CA VAL A 41 3.49 -6.90 -0.20
C VAL A 41 2.80 -7.09 1.14
N SER A 42 1.74 -6.34 1.38
CA SER A 42 0.94 -6.44 2.60
C SER A 42 -0.49 -6.82 2.26
N ALA A 43 -0.89 -8.03 2.65
CA ALA A 43 -2.25 -8.52 2.46
C ALA A 43 -3.15 -8.05 3.62
N TYR A 44 -4.32 -7.49 3.29
CA TYR A 44 -5.28 -7.01 4.27
C TYR A 44 -6.71 -7.16 3.74
N SER A 45 -7.55 -7.87 4.50
CA SER A 45 -8.92 -8.20 4.10
C SER A 45 -8.96 -8.84 2.71
N TYR A 46 -9.47 -8.13 1.70
CA TYR A 46 -9.71 -8.62 0.34
C TYR A 46 -8.71 -8.09 -0.70
N PHE A 47 -7.64 -7.40 -0.28
CA PHE A 47 -6.67 -6.80 -1.21
C PHE A 47 -5.22 -6.85 -0.70
N GLU A 48 -4.27 -6.58 -1.60
CA GLU A 48 -2.84 -6.52 -1.29
C GLU A 48 -2.27 -5.14 -1.65
N VAL A 49 -1.50 -4.55 -0.75
CA VAL A 49 -0.78 -3.31 -1.02
C VAL A 49 0.68 -3.63 -1.30
N VAL A 50 1.15 -3.29 -2.49
CA VAL A 50 2.57 -3.38 -2.82
C VAL A 50 3.20 -2.01 -2.63
N TYR A 51 4.18 -1.91 -1.75
CA TYR A 51 4.85 -0.64 -1.46
C TYR A 51 6.34 -0.81 -1.20
N ARG A 52 7.07 0.30 -1.23
CA ARG A 52 8.44 0.39 -0.71
C ARG A 52 8.51 1.45 0.37
N LYS A 53 9.34 1.21 1.38
CA LYS A 53 9.64 2.18 2.45
C LYS A 53 10.97 2.88 2.15
N ALA A 54 11.02 4.20 2.29
CA ALA A 54 12.26 4.97 2.22
C ALA A 54 12.24 6.01 3.35
N GLY A 55 12.93 5.69 4.45
CA GLY A 55 12.82 6.44 5.70
C GLY A 55 11.37 6.48 6.21
N GLU A 56 10.86 7.70 6.41
CA GLU A 56 9.49 7.95 6.88
C GLU A 56 8.42 7.98 5.76
N LYS A 57 8.85 7.82 4.50
CA LYS A 57 7.96 7.84 3.34
C LYS A 57 7.63 6.43 2.90
N ILE A 58 6.35 6.21 2.59
CA ILE A 58 5.86 4.97 2.00
C ILE A 58 5.39 5.26 0.58
N TYR A 59 5.94 4.53 -0.38
CA TYR A 59 5.58 4.65 -1.78
C TYR A 59 4.76 3.44 -2.20
N VAL A 60 3.45 3.63 -2.32
CA VAL A 60 2.51 2.61 -2.78
C VAL A 60 2.60 2.53 -4.29
N ILE A 61 2.95 1.33 -4.76
CA ILE A 61 3.17 1.01 -6.17
C ILE A 61 1.86 0.53 -6.80
N THR A 62 1.14 -0.38 -6.14
CA THR A 62 -0.17 -0.86 -6.57
C THR A 62 -1.01 -1.37 -5.40
N ILE A 63 -2.30 -1.57 -5.68
CA ILE A 63 -3.36 -2.10 -4.81
C ILE A 63 -4.04 -3.27 -5.54
#